data_AF-Q0CFQ1-F1
#
_entry.id   AF-Q0CFQ1-F1
#
_cell.length_a   1.000
_cell.length_b   1.000
_cell.length_c   1.000
_cell.angle_alpha   90.00
_cell.angle_beta   90.00
_cell.angle_gamma   90.00
#
_symmetry.space_group_name_H-M   'P 1'
#
loop_
_entity.id
_entity.type
_entity.pdbx_description
1 polymer ?
#
loop_
_entity_poly.entity_id
_entity_poly.type
_entity_poly.pdbx_seq_one_letter_code
_entity_poly.pdbx_strand_id
1 'polypeptide(L)'
;MNRPIVLPNGYMLIGYVKHGQMLSDSWTTHMNNEILSQNLFNDLINIMVSLSQIQLPRIGSLTLNNRGLVTLTNRPLPLELQTFENEGIQTIPGTSRYESVEPYLLDLLQCHDSRIYHQPNSTRNVKDSQEQFAALTMMRIISLIDLEWACSPPIELQTPPYWLCGRLVDGIEREHLEVFERRINEFINPFEEQHSNPVQAEIMGSCWKRGSFWYVQAVNTAKGLLRIFTEHILYRHVLRGPLHPEHTVFDHIVGPYWCVGTDNIIQTKLEDDDTYKGRLRQRFDRC
;
A
#
# COMPACT_ATOMS: atom_id res chain seq x y z
N MET A 1 38.99 24.11 -22.80
CA MET A 1 37.98 23.57 -21.85
C MET A 1 36.97 22.79 -22.67
N ASN A 2 36.98 21.45 -22.57
CA ASN A 2 36.02 20.60 -23.29
C ASN A 2 34.63 20.80 -22.68
N ARG A 3 33.63 21.15 -23.51
CA ARG A 3 32.23 21.14 -23.09
C ARG A 3 31.84 19.70 -22.71
N PRO A 4 31.13 19.49 -21.58
CA PRO A 4 30.63 18.17 -21.25
C PRO A 4 29.68 17.70 -22.35
N ILE A 5 29.87 16.47 -22.81
CA ILE A 5 28.99 15.81 -23.79
C ILE A 5 27.63 15.68 -23.12
N VAL A 6 26.64 16.44 -23.60
CA VAL A 6 25.26 16.35 -23.14
C VAL A 6 24.64 15.16 -23.85
N LEU A 7 24.35 14.10 -23.11
CA LEU A 7 23.59 12.97 -23.63
C LEU A 7 22.15 13.43 -23.95
N PRO A 8 21.55 12.97 -25.07
CA PRO A 8 20.23 13.43 -25.50
C PRO A 8 19.09 13.01 -24.56
N ASN A 9 19.30 12.00 -23.73
CA ASN A 9 18.34 11.47 -22.78
C ASN A 9 18.87 11.55 -21.35
N GLY A 10 17.97 11.68 -20.38
CA GLY A 10 18.32 11.51 -18.97
C GLY A 10 18.80 10.08 -18.70
N TYR A 11 19.84 9.94 -17.87
CA TYR A 11 20.42 8.65 -17.51
C TYR A 11 20.73 8.62 -16.01
N MET A 12 20.72 7.43 -15.43
CA MET A 12 21.09 7.18 -14.03
C MET A 12 22.21 6.16 -14.00
N LEU A 13 23.27 6.45 -13.26
CA LEU A 13 24.34 5.50 -12.99
C LEU A 13 24.15 4.97 -11.57
N ILE A 14 24.08 3.65 -11.45
CA ILE A 14 23.95 2.94 -10.17
C ILE A 14 25.05 1.88 -10.08
N GLY A 15 25.44 1.53 -8.86
CA GLY A 15 26.39 0.44 -8.64
C GLY A 15 25.84 -0.88 -9.18
N TYR A 16 26.67 -1.64 -9.88
CA TYR A 16 26.32 -2.97 -10.38
C TYR A 16 26.79 -4.05 -9.40
N VAL A 17 25.86 -4.82 -8.86
CA VAL A 17 26.16 -5.96 -7.99
C VAL A 17 26.55 -7.14 -8.87
N LYS A 18 27.86 -7.41 -8.98
CA LYS A 18 28.42 -8.45 -9.86
C LYS A 18 28.21 -9.89 -9.35
N HIS A 19 28.11 -10.04 -8.03
CA HIS A 19 28.03 -11.34 -7.38
C HIS A 19 26.73 -11.42 -6.58
N GLY A 20 25.81 -12.26 -7.05
CA GLY A 20 24.49 -12.46 -6.47
C GLY A 20 23.55 -13.10 -7.51
N GLN A 21 22.50 -13.74 -7.03
CA GLN A 21 21.38 -14.20 -7.85
C GLN A 21 20.12 -13.50 -7.35
N MET A 22 19.20 -13.15 -8.25
CA MET A 22 17.96 -12.50 -7.85
C MET A 22 17.11 -13.50 -7.07
N LEU A 23 16.56 -13.08 -5.92
CA LEU A 23 15.70 -13.94 -5.12
C LEU A 23 14.51 -14.47 -5.92
N SER A 24 13.96 -13.67 -6.85
CA SER A 24 12.87 -14.05 -7.74
C SER A 24 13.15 -15.32 -8.55
N ASP A 25 14.41 -15.58 -8.90
CA ASP A 25 14.80 -16.70 -9.76
C ASP A 25 14.71 -18.03 -9.01
N SER A 26 14.87 -18.00 -7.69
CA SER A 26 14.92 -19.19 -6.83
C SER A 26 13.80 -19.25 -5.80
N TRP A 27 12.99 -18.19 -5.68
CA TRP A 27 11.97 -18.01 -4.63
C TRP A 27 10.97 -19.16 -4.59
N THR A 28 10.31 -19.46 -5.71
CA THR A 28 9.25 -20.49 -5.78
C THR A 28 9.77 -21.88 -5.44
N THR A 29 11.06 -22.15 -5.67
CA THR A 29 11.69 -23.44 -5.41
C THR A 29 12.09 -23.59 -3.95
N HIS A 30 12.49 -22.50 -3.30
CA HIS A 30 13.10 -22.53 -1.98
C HIS A 30 12.26 -21.90 -0.87
N MET A 31 11.14 -21.24 -1.19
CA MET A 31 10.30 -20.56 -0.20
C MET A 31 9.83 -21.49 0.91
N ASN A 32 9.61 -22.78 0.65
CA ASN A 32 9.17 -23.76 1.66
C ASN A 32 10.32 -24.42 2.43
N ASN A 33 11.58 -24.05 2.15
CA ASN A 33 12.72 -24.53 2.92
C ASN A 33 12.89 -23.68 4.18
N GLU A 34 12.72 -24.30 5.35
CA GLU A 34 12.75 -23.62 6.65
C GLU A 34 14.08 -22.92 6.93
N ILE A 35 15.22 -23.58 6.65
CA ILE A 35 16.56 -23.02 6.90
C ILE A 35 16.80 -21.78 6.02
N LEU A 36 16.46 -21.88 4.73
CA LEU A 36 16.64 -20.76 3.80
C LEU A 36 15.68 -19.60 4.12
N SER A 37 14.45 -19.91 4.52
CA SER A 37 13.48 -18.89 4.97
C SER A 37 13.98 -18.17 6.22
N GLN A 38 14.47 -18.91 7.21
CA GLN A 38 14.98 -18.33 8.45
C GLN A 38 16.19 -17.42 8.21
N ASN A 39 17.13 -17.83 7.36
CA ASN A 39 18.27 -17.01 6.99
C ASN A 39 17.83 -15.72 6.30
N LEU A 40 16.92 -15.81 5.32
CA LEU A 40 16.37 -14.65 4.65
C LEU A 40 15.65 -13.71 5.63
N PHE A 41 14.82 -14.25 6.53
CA PHE A 41 14.11 -13.46 7.51
C PHE A 41 15.09 -12.74 8.43
N ASN A 42 16.08 -13.44 8.99
CA ASN A 42 17.12 -12.85 9.83
C ASN A 42 17.90 -11.73 9.11
N ASP A 43 18.23 -11.92 7.83
CA ASP A 43 18.93 -10.89 7.04
C ASP A 43 18.04 -9.66 6.79
N LEU A 44 16.76 -9.87 6.46
CA LEU A 44 15.79 -8.78 6.32
C LEU A 44 15.59 -8.03 7.63
N ILE A 45 15.51 -8.74 8.75
CA ILE A 45 15.43 -8.18 10.10
C ILE A 45 16.62 -7.26 10.36
N ASN A 46 17.84 -7.74 10.11
CA ASN A 46 19.06 -6.96 10.29
C ASN A 46 19.06 -5.68 9.44
N ILE A 47 18.59 -5.76 8.19
CA ILE A 47 18.45 -4.59 7.31
C ILE A 47 17.42 -3.62 7.89
N MET A 48 16.25 -4.10 8.29
CA MET A 48 15.17 -3.26 8.83
C MET A 48 15.56 -2.58 10.14
N VAL A 49 16.27 -3.26 11.02
CA VAL A 49 16.85 -2.69 12.25
C VAL A 49 17.92 -1.65 11.92
N SER A 50 18.83 -1.94 10.98
CA SER A 50 19.85 -0.97 10.58
C SER A 50 19.25 0.31 9.99
N LEU A 51 18.18 0.18 9.20
CA LEU A 51 17.46 1.32 8.64
C LEU A 51 16.66 2.09 9.71
N SER A 52 16.04 1.41 10.68
CA SER A 52 15.23 2.05 11.72
C SER A 52 16.06 2.83 12.76
N GLN A 53 17.34 2.52 12.90
CA GLN A 53 18.27 3.29 13.73
C GLN A 53 18.46 4.74 13.25
N ILE A 54 18.16 5.02 11.98
CA ILE A 54 18.25 6.37 11.41
C ILE A 54 16.91 7.09 11.62
N GLN A 55 16.87 7.94 12.64
CA GLN A 55 15.71 8.79 12.90
C GLN A 55 15.66 9.96 11.91
N LEU A 56 14.61 9.99 11.08
CA LEU A 56 14.34 11.10 10.18
C LEU A 56 13.39 12.10 10.86
N PRO A 57 13.63 13.42 10.71
CA PRO A 57 12.84 14.43 11.42
C PRO A 57 11.41 14.57 10.89
N ARG A 58 11.13 14.05 9.69
CA ARG A 58 9.84 14.12 8.99
C ARG A 58 9.67 12.90 8.09
N ILE A 59 8.43 12.66 7.67
CA ILE A 59 8.09 11.66 6.65
C ILE A 59 8.27 12.32 5.28
N GLY A 60 9.15 11.73 4.48
CA GLY A 60 9.53 12.22 3.16
C GLY A 60 10.57 11.32 2.50
N SER A 61 11.02 11.71 1.31
CA SER A 61 12.07 11.02 0.57
C SER A 61 13.41 11.77 0.67
N LEU A 62 14.47 11.00 0.88
CA LEU A 62 15.84 11.48 0.81
C LEU A 62 16.22 11.76 -0.64
N THR A 63 16.83 12.91 -0.88
CA THR A 63 17.30 13.36 -2.18
C THR A 63 18.79 13.66 -2.10
N LEU A 64 19.55 13.26 -3.11
CA LEU A 64 20.92 13.69 -3.29
C LEU A 64 20.94 14.97 -4.14
N ASN A 65 21.44 16.07 -3.59
CA ASN A 65 21.55 17.32 -4.35
C ASN A 65 22.82 17.36 -5.23
N ASN A 66 22.95 18.37 -6.09
CA ASN A 66 24.09 18.56 -6.99
C ASN A 66 25.45 18.74 -6.27
N ARG A 67 25.46 18.91 -4.94
CA ARG A 67 26.67 18.99 -4.12
C ARG A 67 27.00 17.65 -3.45
N GLY A 68 26.26 16.58 -3.76
CA GLY A 68 26.42 15.27 -3.14
C GLY A 68 25.92 15.19 -1.70
N LEU A 69 25.11 16.16 -1.24
CA LEU A 69 24.53 16.13 0.09
C LEU A 69 23.16 15.45 0.06
N VAL A 70 22.98 14.49 0.95
CA VAL A 70 21.69 13.80 1.17
C VAL A 70 20.83 14.67 2.08
N THR A 71 19.63 15.00 1.63
CA THR A 71 18.69 15.85 2.36
C THR A 71 17.26 15.35 2.23
N LEU A 72 16.43 15.52 3.26
CA LEU A 72 15.01 15.18 3.24
C LEU A 72 14.20 16.33 2.62
N THR A 73 13.96 16.29 1.30
CA THR A 73 13.35 17.43 0.58
C THR A 73 12.08 17.09 -0.20
N ASN A 74 11.81 15.82 -0.49
CA ASN A 74 10.66 15.40 -1.28
C ASN A 74 9.59 14.68 -0.45
N ARG A 75 8.40 14.58 -1.04
CA ARG A 75 7.30 13.73 -0.57
C ARG A 75 7.71 12.26 -0.47
N PRO A 76 7.05 11.49 0.40
CA PRO A 76 7.15 10.03 0.35
C PRO A 76 6.73 9.52 -1.03
N LEU A 77 7.42 8.49 -1.52
CA LEU A 77 7.18 7.93 -2.86
C LEU A 77 6.89 6.43 -2.77
N PRO A 78 5.71 6.02 -2.27
CA PRO A 78 5.29 4.63 -2.37
C PRO A 78 5.04 4.26 -3.83
N LEU A 79 5.14 2.96 -4.13
CA LEU A 79 5.00 2.42 -5.49
C LEU A 79 3.70 2.86 -6.18
N GLU A 80 2.61 2.95 -5.42
CA GLU A 80 1.28 3.30 -5.92
C GLU A 80 1.23 4.71 -6.52
N LEU A 81 1.97 5.67 -5.95
CA LEU A 81 2.00 7.05 -6.44
C LEU A 81 2.55 7.14 -7.87
N GLN A 82 3.55 6.32 -8.20
CA GLN A 82 4.10 6.26 -9.55
C GLN A 82 3.06 5.73 -10.54
N THR A 83 2.27 4.74 -10.13
CA THR A 83 1.19 4.18 -10.97
C THR A 83 0.14 5.25 -11.26
N PHE A 84 -0.29 5.98 -10.24
CA PHE A 84 -1.24 7.09 -10.40
C PHE A 84 -0.71 8.19 -11.32
N GLU A 85 0.54 8.59 -11.15
CA GLU A 85 1.16 9.62 -12.02
C GLU A 85 1.27 9.18 -13.47
N ASN A 86 1.63 7.92 -13.71
CA ASN A 86 1.68 7.35 -15.06
C ASN A 86 0.29 7.31 -15.72
N GLU A 87 -0.77 7.17 -14.92
CA GLU A 87 -2.16 7.22 -15.37
C GLU A 87 -2.71 8.66 -15.45
N GLY A 88 -1.88 9.68 -15.17
CA GLY A 88 -2.27 11.09 -15.21
C GLY A 88 -3.14 11.53 -14.04
N ILE A 89 -3.19 10.75 -12.96
CA ILE A 89 -3.95 11.05 -11.74
C ILE A 89 -3.12 11.97 -10.86
N GLN A 90 -3.76 13.02 -10.33
CA GLN A 90 -3.11 13.92 -9.39
C GLN A 90 -2.79 13.21 -8.08
N THR A 91 -1.55 13.37 -7.61
CA THR A 91 -1.03 12.79 -6.37
C THR A 91 -0.54 13.87 -5.40
N ILE A 92 0.00 13.43 -4.27
CA ILE A 92 0.67 14.26 -3.26
C ILE A 92 1.68 15.22 -3.92
N PRO A 93 1.68 16.53 -3.65
CA PRO A 93 2.67 17.45 -4.23
C PRO A 93 4.13 17.05 -3.92
N GLY A 94 5.03 17.23 -4.89
CA GLY A 94 6.43 16.75 -4.82
C GLY A 94 7.23 17.23 -3.59
N THR A 95 6.90 18.42 -3.06
CA THR A 95 7.59 19.05 -1.93
C THR A 95 6.92 18.82 -0.57
N SER A 96 5.79 18.10 -0.53
CA SER A 96 5.05 17.81 0.69
C SER A 96 5.89 16.97 1.64
N ARG A 97 5.87 17.29 2.93
CA ARG A 97 6.57 16.55 3.99
C ARG A 97 5.69 16.58 5.22
N TYR A 98 5.70 15.51 5.99
CA TYR A 98 4.76 15.36 7.10
C TYR A 98 5.48 15.22 8.43
N GLU A 99 4.96 15.90 9.45
CA GLU A 99 5.47 15.83 10.82
C GLU A 99 4.81 14.70 11.62
N SER A 100 3.62 14.28 11.19
CA SER A 100 2.87 13.14 11.70
C SER A 100 2.27 12.37 10.54
N VAL A 101 1.67 11.22 10.81
CA VAL A 101 1.26 10.31 9.74
C VAL A 101 -0.18 10.47 9.34
N GLU A 102 -1.02 10.96 10.24
CA GLU A 102 -2.39 11.31 9.92
C GLU A 102 -2.50 12.13 8.61
N PRO A 103 -1.79 13.28 8.43
CA PRO A 103 -1.87 14.02 7.18
C PRO A 103 -1.25 13.25 5.99
N TYR A 104 -0.29 12.35 6.23
CA TYR A 104 0.25 11.50 5.16
C TYR A 104 -0.77 10.45 4.68
N LEU A 105 -1.47 9.77 5.61
CA LEU A 105 -2.50 8.78 5.29
C LEU A 105 -3.71 9.44 4.61
N LEU A 106 -4.13 10.61 5.09
CA LEU A 106 -5.21 11.38 4.47
C LEU A 106 -4.85 11.76 3.02
N ASP A 107 -3.61 12.18 2.77
CA ASP A 107 -3.14 12.49 1.42
C ASP A 107 -3.06 11.24 0.51
N LEU A 108 -2.74 10.06 1.04
CA LEU A 108 -2.84 8.80 0.28
C LEU A 108 -4.30 8.46 -0.05
N LEU A 109 -5.22 8.59 0.91
CA LEU A 109 -6.65 8.42 0.67
C LEU A 109 -7.20 9.43 -0.35
N GLN A 110 -6.68 10.65 -0.34
CA GLN A 110 -7.00 11.66 -1.36
C GLN A 110 -6.49 11.29 -2.76
N CYS A 111 -5.37 10.55 -2.85
CA CYS A 111 -4.93 9.98 -4.13
C CYS A 111 -5.92 8.93 -4.65
N HIS A 112 -6.51 8.11 -3.77
CA HIS A 112 -7.56 7.16 -4.17
C HIS A 112 -8.85 7.86 -4.62
N ASP A 113 -9.24 8.96 -3.98
CA ASP A 113 -10.34 9.79 -4.49
C ASP A 113 -10.01 10.28 -5.90
N SER A 114 -8.81 10.84 -6.07
CA SER A 114 -8.35 11.37 -7.36
C SER A 114 -8.37 10.29 -8.43
N ARG A 115 -7.99 9.05 -8.09
CA ARG A 115 -8.12 7.90 -8.98
C ARG A 115 -9.57 7.69 -9.41
N ILE A 116 -10.53 7.66 -8.48
CA ILE A 116 -11.95 7.48 -8.82
C ILE A 116 -12.41 8.58 -9.78
N TYR A 117 -12.04 9.83 -9.54
CA TYR A 117 -12.47 10.93 -10.40
C TYR A 117 -11.85 10.89 -11.80
N HIS A 118 -10.57 10.56 -11.92
CA HIS A 118 -9.82 10.76 -13.17
C HIS A 118 -9.65 9.48 -13.99
N GLN A 119 -9.68 8.30 -13.37
CA GLN A 119 -9.55 7.04 -14.07
C GLN A 119 -10.91 6.63 -14.65
N PRO A 120 -11.07 6.50 -15.98
CA PRO A 120 -12.37 6.22 -16.59
C PRO A 120 -12.93 4.84 -16.20
N ASN A 121 -12.05 3.87 -15.98
CA ASN A 121 -12.41 2.50 -15.62
C ASN A 121 -12.27 2.22 -14.12
N SER A 122 -12.38 3.26 -13.27
CA SER A 122 -12.29 3.08 -11.81
C SER A 122 -13.48 2.34 -11.21
N THR A 123 -14.61 2.31 -11.91
CA THR A 123 -15.86 1.68 -11.48
C THR A 123 -16.43 0.84 -12.63
N ARG A 124 -16.96 -0.34 -12.31
CA ARG A 124 -17.53 -1.29 -13.30
C ARG A 124 -19.05 -1.34 -13.30
N ASN A 125 -19.69 -1.08 -12.16
CA ASN A 125 -21.13 -1.06 -11.96
C ASN A 125 -21.48 -0.29 -10.68
N VAL A 126 -22.78 0.00 -10.47
CA VAL A 126 -23.27 0.76 -9.30
C VAL A 126 -22.81 0.14 -7.97
N LYS A 127 -22.86 -1.19 -7.87
CA LYS A 127 -22.48 -1.91 -6.65
C LYS A 127 -20.98 -1.72 -6.35
N ASP A 128 -20.12 -1.91 -7.35
CA ASP A 128 -18.67 -1.70 -7.23
C ASP A 128 -18.34 -0.27 -6.79
N SER A 129 -19.03 0.75 -7.30
CA SER A 129 -18.83 2.12 -6.80
C SER A 129 -19.25 2.29 -5.35
N GLN A 130 -20.43 1.78 -4.97
CA GLN A 130 -20.93 1.93 -3.60
C GLN A 130 -19.99 1.26 -2.59
N GLU A 131 -19.52 0.06 -2.92
CA GLU A 131 -18.53 -0.68 -2.15
C GLU A 131 -17.22 0.10 -2.02
N GLN A 132 -16.65 0.61 -3.12
CA GLN A 132 -15.41 1.41 -3.09
C GLN A 132 -15.56 2.69 -2.26
N PHE A 133 -16.69 3.39 -2.39
CA PHE A 133 -16.92 4.66 -1.70
C PHE A 133 -17.17 4.44 -0.21
N ALA A 134 -17.90 3.38 0.15
CA ALA A 134 -18.07 2.96 1.54
C ALA A 134 -16.73 2.57 2.16
N ALA A 135 -15.88 1.84 1.42
CA ALA A 135 -14.54 1.50 1.86
C ALA A 135 -13.68 2.75 2.11
N LEU A 136 -13.60 3.69 1.17
CA LEU A 136 -12.82 4.92 1.36
C LEU A 136 -13.33 5.78 2.51
N THR A 137 -14.65 5.89 2.66
CA THR A 137 -15.28 6.62 3.76
C THR A 137 -14.93 5.99 5.10
N MET A 138 -15.06 4.66 5.20
CA MET A 138 -14.70 3.93 6.42
C MET A 138 -13.22 4.00 6.71
N MET A 139 -12.36 3.90 5.70
CA MET A 139 -10.93 4.05 5.89
C MET A 139 -10.60 5.42 6.49
N ARG A 140 -11.22 6.51 6.03
CA ARG A 140 -11.06 7.84 6.64
C ARG A 140 -11.51 7.88 8.09
N ILE A 141 -12.69 7.35 8.38
CA ILE A 141 -13.25 7.32 9.74
C ILE A 141 -12.35 6.51 10.68
N ILE A 142 -11.92 5.33 10.25
CA ILE A 142 -10.99 4.47 11.00
C ILE A 142 -9.67 5.19 11.19
N SER A 143 -9.14 5.86 10.16
CA SER A 143 -7.95 6.70 10.31
C SER A 143 -8.13 7.75 11.39
N LEU A 144 -9.27 8.44 11.46
CA LEU A 144 -9.50 9.48 12.47
C LEU A 144 -9.67 8.87 13.88
N ILE A 145 -10.52 7.84 14.03
CA ILE A 145 -10.86 7.25 15.33
C ILE A 145 -9.70 6.42 15.89
N ASP A 146 -9.06 5.59 15.08
CA ASP A 146 -7.95 4.76 15.53
C ASP A 146 -6.68 5.58 15.73
N LEU A 147 -6.40 6.64 14.95
CA LEU A 147 -5.20 7.49 15.17
C LEU A 147 -5.29 8.40 16.41
N GLU A 148 -6.50 8.66 16.93
CA GLU A 148 -6.68 9.33 18.24
C GLU A 148 -6.24 8.45 19.43
N TRP A 149 -6.16 7.13 19.24
CA TRP A 149 -5.69 6.15 20.24
C TRP A 149 -4.51 5.27 19.76
N ALA A 150 -4.02 5.50 18.54
CA ALA A 150 -2.85 4.89 17.94
C ALA A 150 -1.75 5.95 17.83
N CYS A 151 -0.86 5.91 18.81
CA CYS A 151 0.42 6.59 18.68
C CYS A 151 1.24 5.98 17.53
N SER A 152 1.76 6.92 16.72
CA SER A 152 2.90 6.88 15.78
C SER A 152 2.88 5.95 14.56
N PRO A 153 3.05 6.55 13.38
CA PRO A 153 3.81 5.90 12.27
C PRO A 153 5.14 6.58 11.74
N PRO A 154 6.22 6.64 12.52
CA PRO A 154 7.60 6.38 12.09
C PRO A 154 8.17 5.11 12.78
N ILE A 155 8.69 4.12 12.03
CA ILE A 155 8.90 2.69 12.38
C ILE A 155 7.63 1.84 12.24
N GLU A 156 6.43 2.35 12.52
CA GLU A 156 5.19 1.56 12.49
C GLU A 156 4.62 1.34 11.07
N LEU A 157 5.15 2.01 10.04
CA LEU A 157 4.91 1.64 8.64
C LEU A 157 5.76 0.42 8.21
N GLN A 158 6.66 -0.07 9.07
CA GLN A 158 7.31 -1.34 8.85
C GLN A 158 6.33 -2.46 9.21
N THR A 159 5.51 -2.79 8.24
CA THR A 159 4.72 -4.01 8.28
C THR A 159 5.59 -5.17 7.81
N PRO A 160 5.37 -6.39 8.33
CA PRO A 160 6.01 -7.57 7.77
C PRO A 160 5.79 -7.63 6.25
N PRO A 161 6.82 -7.93 5.44
CA PRO A 161 6.66 -7.92 4.00
C PRO A 161 5.67 -9.02 3.55
N TYR A 162 4.49 -8.64 3.08
CA TYR A 162 3.42 -9.59 2.73
C TYR A 162 3.84 -10.59 1.63
N TRP A 163 4.76 -10.19 0.75
CA TRP A 163 5.26 -11.01 -0.34
C TRP A 163 6.08 -12.23 0.14
N LEU A 164 6.50 -12.28 1.42
CA LEU A 164 7.14 -13.48 2.00
C LEU A 164 6.21 -14.71 1.97
N CYS A 165 4.90 -14.49 1.80
CA CYS A 165 3.93 -15.56 1.64
C CYS A 165 3.71 -15.98 0.18
N GLY A 166 4.40 -15.33 -0.78
CA GLY A 166 4.28 -15.60 -2.21
C GLY A 166 2.92 -15.24 -2.81
N ARG A 167 2.12 -14.43 -2.12
CA ARG A 167 0.77 -14.03 -2.53
C ARG A 167 0.66 -12.52 -2.60
N LEU A 168 -0.23 -12.06 -3.48
CA LEU A 168 -0.67 -10.67 -3.50
C LEU A 168 -1.48 -10.39 -2.23
N VAL A 169 -1.37 -9.17 -1.71
CA VAL A 169 -1.98 -8.78 -0.43
C VAL A 169 -3.51 -8.87 -0.46
N ASP A 170 -4.12 -8.61 -1.62
CA ASP A 170 -5.56 -8.75 -1.85
C ASP A 170 -6.00 -10.20 -2.09
N GLY A 171 -5.07 -11.14 -2.25
CA GLY A 171 -5.33 -12.57 -2.42
C GLY A 171 -5.16 -13.41 -1.15
N ILE A 172 -4.96 -12.77 0.02
CA ILE A 172 -4.83 -13.47 1.30
C ILE A 172 -6.23 -13.74 1.86
N GLU A 173 -6.92 -14.74 1.33
CA GLU A 173 -8.28 -15.11 1.77
C GLU A 173 -8.28 -15.91 3.09
N ARG A 174 -9.45 -16.15 3.68
CA ARG A 174 -9.61 -16.85 4.98
C ARG A 174 -8.88 -18.19 5.05
N GLU A 175 -8.96 -18.98 3.98
CA GLU A 175 -8.29 -20.30 3.86
C GLU A 175 -6.76 -20.20 3.79
N HIS A 176 -6.22 -19.01 3.51
CA HIS A 176 -4.80 -18.74 3.43
C HIS A 176 -4.30 -17.88 4.59
N LEU A 177 -5.21 -17.36 5.43
CA LEU A 177 -4.88 -16.50 6.56
C LEU A 177 -4.04 -17.24 7.60
N GLU A 178 -4.34 -18.52 7.87
CA GLU A 178 -3.55 -19.32 8.82
C GLU A 178 -2.11 -19.58 8.34
N VAL A 179 -1.94 -19.79 7.03
CA VAL A 179 -0.61 -19.97 6.42
C VAL A 179 0.15 -18.65 6.45
N PHE A 180 -0.54 -17.55 6.13
CA PHE A 180 0.02 -16.21 6.20
C PHE A 180 0.43 -15.85 7.64
N GLU A 181 -0.45 -16.05 8.61
CA GLU A 181 -0.19 -15.80 10.03
C GLU A 181 1.03 -16.59 10.53
N ARG A 182 1.14 -17.87 10.16
CA ARG A 182 2.31 -18.69 10.50
C ARG A 182 3.61 -18.07 9.97
N ARG A 183 3.63 -17.69 8.69
CA ARG A 183 4.80 -17.07 8.06
C ARG A 183 5.15 -15.70 8.65
N ILE A 184 4.15 -14.92 9.00
CA ILE A 184 4.33 -13.63 9.66
C ILE A 184 4.92 -13.84 11.06
N ASN A 185 4.43 -14.82 11.82
CA ASN A 185 4.99 -15.15 13.12
C ASN A 185 6.44 -15.68 13.00
N GLU A 186 6.75 -16.51 11.99
CA GLU A 186 8.14 -16.92 11.68
C GLU A 186 9.05 -15.71 11.42
N PHE A 187 8.52 -14.63 10.83
CA PHE A 187 9.25 -13.39 10.58
C PHE A 187 9.34 -12.47 11.81
N ILE A 188 8.31 -12.41 12.66
CA ILE A 188 8.27 -11.53 13.84
C ILE A 188 9.07 -12.12 15.01
N ASN A 189 8.94 -13.41 15.28
CA ASN A 189 9.54 -14.07 16.46
C ASN A 189 11.06 -13.81 16.61
N PRO A 190 11.88 -13.83 15.53
CA PRO A 190 13.31 -13.58 15.68
C PRO A 190 13.64 -12.15 16.10
N PHE A 191 12.78 -11.16 15.83
CA PHE A 191 12.95 -9.81 16.39
C PHE A 191 12.80 -9.81 17.92
N GLU A 192 11.89 -10.63 18.46
CA GLU A 192 11.69 -10.77 19.91
C GLU A 192 12.88 -11.49 20.57
N GLU A 193 13.46 -12.50 19.90
CA GLU A 193 14.57 -13.31 20.41
C GLU A 193 15.95 -12.63 20.31
N GLN A 194 16.22 -11.86 19.25
CA GLN A 194 17.54 -11.24 19.02
C GLN A 194 17.86 -10.03 19.91
N HIS A 195 16.93 -9.56 20.75
CA HIS A 195 17.08 -8.43 21.70
C HIS A 195 17.62 -7.10 21.10
N SER A 196 17.84 -7.01 19.78
CA SER A 196 18.52 -5.86 19.15
C SER A 196 17.61 -4.64 18.98
N ASN A 197 16.29 -4.82 18.92
CA ASN A 197 15.32 -3.72 18.98
C ASN A 197 13.92 -4.22 19.40
N PRO A 198 13.67 -4.48 20.70
CA PRO A 198 12.40 -5.06 21.18
C PRO A 198 11.18 -4.18 20.87
N VAL A 199 11.38 -2.86 20.79
CA VAL A 199 10.32 -1.90 20.46
C VAL A 199 9.75 -2.14 19.06
N GLN A 200 10.61 -2.45 18.08
CA GLN A 200 10.18 -2.71 16.70
C GLN A 200 9.41 -4.03 16.57
N ALA A 201 9.85 -5.08 17.29
CA ALA A 201 9.15 -6.36 17.37
C ALA A 201 7.75 -6.18 17.99
N GLU A 202 7.69 -5.49 19.12
CA GLU A 202 6.46 -5.19 19.85
C GLU A 202 5.49 -4.38 18.99
N ILE A 203 6.00 -3.39 18.27
CA ILE A 203 5.24 -2.60 17.31
C ILE A 203 4.66 -3.47 16.21
N MET A 204 5.47 -4.27 15.51
CA MET A 204 5.00 -5.15 14.44
C MET A 204 3.97 -6.16 14.94
N GLY A 205 4.25 -6.80 16.07
CA GLY A 205 3.34 -7.73 16.71
C GLY A 205 2.02 -7.07 17.12
N SER A 206 2.07 -5.83 17.64
CA SER A 206 0.89 -5.04 17.98
C SER A 206 0.09 -4.61 16.75
N CYS A 207 0.76 -4.16 15.68
CA CYS A 207 0.14 -3.82 14.40
C CYS A 207 -0.60 -5.01 13.78
N TRP A 208 -0.03 -6.21 13.88
CA TRP A 208 -0.67 -7.45 13.42
C TRP A 208 -1.88 -7.82 14.28
N LYS A 209 -1.71 -7.86 15.62
CA LYS A 209 -2.76 -8.21 16.58
C LYS A 209 -3.95 -7.25 16.57
N ARG A 210 -3.69 -5.96 16.36
CA ARG A 210 -4.74 -4.92 16.25
C ARG A 210 -5.39 -4.88 14.87
N GLY A 211 -4.70 -5.32 13.83
CA GLY A 211 -5.19 -5.29 12.45
C GLY A 211 -4.79 -4.05 11.65
N SER A 212 -4.03 -3.13 12.26
CA SER A 212 -3.47 -1.94 11.60
C SER A 212 -2.61 -2.28 10.38
N PHE A 213 -2.02 -3.49 10.35
CA PHE A 213 -1.38 -4.05 9.17
C PHE A 213 -2.28 -3.94 7.93
N TRP A 214 -3.52 -4.40 8.02
CA TRP A 214 -4.45 -4.43 6.89
C TRP A 214 -4.87 -3.03 6.46
N TYR A 215 -5.01 -2.12 7.41
CA TYR A 215 -5.26 -0.72 7.13
C TYR A 215 -4.13 -0.09 6.29
N VAL A 216 -2.88 -0.23 6.77
CA VAL A 216 -1.71 0.29 6.05
C VAL A 216 -1.60 -0.34 4.67
N GLN A 217 -1.82 -1.64 4.53
CA GLN A 217 -1.77 -2.30 3.23
C GLN A 217 -2.89 -1.85 2.29
N ALA A 218 -4.10 -1.63 2.80
CA ALA A 218 -5.23 -1.16 2.01
C ALA A 218 -4.97 0.25 1.42
N VAL A 219 -4.44 1.18 2.22
CA VAL A 219 -4.10 2.54 1.75
C VAL A 219 -2.92 2.54 0.77
N ASN A 220 -2.01 1.56 0.87
CA ASN A 220 -0.87 1.48 -0.04
C ASN A 220 -1.15 0.66 -1.32
N THR A 221 -2.32 0.02 -1.43
CA THR A 221 -2.63 -0.88 -2.56
C THR A 221 -3.94 -0.47 -3.22
N ALA A 222 -3.87 0.30 -4.30
CA ALA A 222 -5.02 0.86 -4.97
C ALA A 222 -6.02 -0.20 -5.45
N LYS A 223 -5.50 -1.26 -6.07
CA LYS A 223 -6.32 -2.35 -6.61
C LYS A 223 -6.84 -3.28 -5.51
N GLY A 224 -6.12 -3.36 -4.39
CA GLY A 224 -6.44 -4.22 -3.26
C GLY A 224 -7.33 -3.57 -2.21
N LEU A 225 -7.42 -2.24 -2.15
CA LEU A 225 -8.05 -1.48 -1.07
C LEU A 225 -9.44 -2.01 -0.71
N LEU A 226 -10.35 -2.10 -1.69
CA LEU A 226 -11.72 -2.56 -1.43
C LEU A 226 -11.72 -4.00 -0.87
N ARG A 227 -10.92 -4.87 -1.48
CA ARG A 227 -10.87 -6.28 -1.10
C ARG A 227 -10.28 -6.48 0.30
N ILE A 228 -9.17 -5.81 0.60
CA ILE A 228 -8.53 -5.82 1.91
C ILE A 228 -9.47 -5.23 2.96
N PHE A 229 -10.16 -4.13 2.63
CA PHE A 229 -11.13 -3.51 3.51
C PHE A 229 -12.25 -4.49 3.85
N THR A 230 -12.90 -5.09 2.84
CA THR A 230 -14.04 -5.99 3.05
C THR A 230 -13.65 -7.25 3.81
N GLU A 231 -12.53 -7.90 3.45
CA GLU A 231 -12.13 -9.18 4.04
C GLU A 231 -11.44 -9.04 5.41
N HIS A 232 -10.66 -7.98 5.63
CA HIS A 232 -9.75 -7.91 6.79
C HIS A 232 -10.02 -6.76 7.76
N ILE A 233 -10.75 -5.72 7.32
CA ILE A 233 -11.07 -4.56 8.16
C ILE A 233 -12.55 -4.63 8.58
N LEU A 234 -13.48 -4.55 7.63
CA LEU A 234 -14.92 -4.56 7.88
C LEU A 234 -15.36 -5.80 8.66
N TYR A 235 -14.87 -6.99 8.28
CA TYR A 235 -15.14 -8.24 8.98
C TYR A 235 -14.64 -8.24 10.43
N ARG A 236 -13.48 -7.63 10.70
CA ARG A 236 -12.88 -7.60 12.03
C ARG A 236 -13.67 -6.71 13.00
N HIS A 237 -14.18 -5.59 12.51
CA HIS A 237 -14.80 -4.55 13.35
C HIS A 237 -16.34 -4.65 13.42
N VAL A 238 -17.01 -5.08 12.35
CA VAL A 238 -18.47 -4.93 12.23
C VAL A 238 -19.19 -6.27 12.10
N LEU A 239 -18.59 -7.28 11.45
CA LEU A 239 -19.31 -8.48 11.00
C LEU A 239 -18.66 -9.76 11.52
N ARG A 240 -19.07 -10.25 12.69
CA ARG A 240 -18.77 -11.63 13.14
C ARG A 240 -19.66 -12.64 12.38
N GLY A 241 -19.45 -12.86 11.08
CA GLY A 241 -20.23 -13.85 10.31
C GLY A 241 -20.04 -13.80 8.78
N PRO A 242 -20.42 -14.87 8.04
CA PRO A 242 -20.24 -14.94 6.57
C PRO A 242 -20.93 -13.77 5.86
N LEU A 243 -20.39 -13.39 4.69
CA LEU A 243 -20.91 -12.30 3.85
C LEU A 243 -22.41 -12.50 3.59
N HIS A 244 -23.24 -11.73 4.30
CA HIS A 244 -24.69 -11.78 4.13
C HIS A 244 -25.15 -10.79 3.05
N PRO A 245 -26.32 -10.98 2.44
CA PRO A 245 -26.89 -10.04 1.46
C PRO A 245 -27.04 -8.60 2.00
N GLU A 246 -27.03 -8.43 3.32
CA GLU A 246 -27.19 -7.15 4.03
C GLU A 246 -25.98 -6.21 3.91
N HIS A 247 -24.86 -6.66 3.35
CA HIS A 247 -23.70 -5.79 3.07
C HIS A 247 -24.06 -4.68 2.08
N THR A 248 -24.99 -4.95 1.16
CA THR A 248 -25.52 -3.93 0.24
C THR A 248 -26.16 -2.77 1.00
N VAL A 249 -26.79 -3.02 2.16
CA VAL A 249 -27.39 -1.97 2.99
C VAL A 249 -26.32 -1.08 3.59
N PHE A 250 -25.21 -1.66 4.08
CA PHE A 250 -24.08 -0.88 4.59
C PHE A 250 -23.47 0.00 3.51
N ASP A 251 -23.20 -0.54 2.32
CA ASP A 251 -22.61 0.20 1.22
C ASP A 251 -23.53 1.34 0.74
N HIS A 252 -24.85 1.11 0.74
CA HIS A 252 -25.85 2.13 0.41
C HIS A 252 -25.97 3.23 1.47
N ILE A 253 -25.73 2.91 2.74
CA ILE A 253 -25.79 3.89 3.83
C ILE A 253 -24.51 4.71 3.87
N VAL A 254 -23.34 4.06 3.78
CA VAL A 254 -22.04 4.69 4.01
C VAL A 254 -21.48 5.33 2.75
N GLY A 255 -21.68 4.72 1.58
CA GLY A 255 -21.17 5.22 0.30
C GLY A 255 -21.52 6.69 0.01
N PRO A 256 -22.77 7.16 0.24
CA PRO A 256 -23.15 8.56 0.03
C PRO A 256 -22.40 9.59 0.89
N TYR A 257 -21.74 9.17 1.98
CA TYR A 257 -20.91 10.05 2.81
C TYR A 257 -19.52 10.32 2.21
N TRP A 258 -19.12 9.61 1.15
CA TRP A 258 -17.83 9.83 0.48
C TRP A 258 -17.72 11.25 -0.09
N CYS A 259 -18.76 11.71 -0.79
CA CYS A 259 -18.90 13.10 -1.21
C CYS A 259 -20.35 13.47 -1.58
N VAL A 260 -20.60 14.78 -1.66
CA VAL A 260 -21.90 15.32 -2.10
C VAL A 260 -22.16 14.94 -3.56
N GLY A 261 -23.34 14.38 -3.84
CA GLY A 261 -23.74 14.03 -5.21
C GLY A 261 -23.13 12.73 -5.73
N THR A 262 -22.84 11.78 -4.82
CA THR A 262 -22.27 10.46 -5.13
C THR A 262 -22.96 9.76 -6.32
N ASP A 263 -24.29 9.78 -6.41
CA ASP A 263 -25.04 9.13 -7.51
C ASP A 263 -24.67 9.68 -8.90
N ASN A 264 -24.42 10.98 -9.01
CA ASN A 264 -24.00 11.59 -10.28
C ASN A 264 -22.61 11.11 -10.70
N ILE A 265 -21.70 10.92 -9.73
CA ILE A 265 -20.36 10.39 -9.98
C ILE A 265 -20.46 8.92 -10.43
N ILE A 266 -21.30 8.12 -9.77
CA ILE A 266 -21.54 6.73 -10.18
C ILE A 266 -21.99 6.70 -11.63
N GLN A 267 -23.03 7.46 -11.99
CA GLN A 267 -23.55 7.49 -13.35
C GLN A 267 -22.49 7.91 -14.37
N THR A 268 -21.75 8.98 -14.08
CA THR A 268 -20.64 9.45 -14.94
C THR A 268 -19.59 8.36 -15.13
N LYS A 269 -19.26 7.61 -14.06
CA LYS A 269 -18.24 6.56 -14.12
C LYS A 269 -18.69 5.33 -14.89
N LEU A 270 -19.97 5.00 -14.88
CA LEU A 270 -20.51 3.94 -15.74
C LEU A 270 -20.40 4.31 -17.22
N GLU A 271 -20.68 5.57 -17.55
CA GLU A 271 -20.55 6.09 -18.92
C GLU A 271 -19.07 6.14 -19.38
N ASP A 272 -18.17 6.53 -18.48
CA ASP A 272 -16.72 6.48 -18.70
C ASP A 272 -16.23 5.05 -18.99
N ASP A 273 -16.68 4.06 -18.21
CA ASP A 273 -16.31 2.65 -18.37
C ASP A 273 -16.87 2.05 -19.67
N ASP A 274 -18.12 2.36 -20.02
CA ASP A 274 -18.70 1.95 -21.31
C ASP A 274 -17.93 2.54 -22.49
N THR A 275 -17.57 3.82 -22.40
CA THR A 275 -16.74 4.51 -23.39
C THR A 275 -15.33 3.89 -23.48
N TYR A 276 -14.74 3.58 -22.33
CA TYR A 276 -13.43 2.93 -22.24
C TYR A 276 -13.45 1.53 -22.86
N LYS A 277 -14.43 0.69 -22.51
CA LYS A 277 -14.64 -0.64 -23.10
C LYS A 277 -14.89 -0.56 -24.60
N GLY A 278 -15.64 0.43 -25.06
CA GLY A 278 -15.84 0.70 -26.49
C GLY A 278 -14.52 0.98 -27.22
N ARG A 279 -13.65 1.82 -26.66
CA ARG A 279 -12.31 2.09 -27.20
C ARG A 279 -11.42 0.86 -27.21
N LEU A 280 -11.44 0.05 -26.14
CA LEU A 280 -10.69 -1.20 -26.07
C LEU A 280 -11.13 -2.17 -27.18
N ARG A 281 -12.43 -2.39 -27.34
CA ARG A 281 -12.98 -3.23 -28.42
C ARG A 281 -12.53 -2.74 -29.79
N GLN A 282 -12.63 -1.44 -30.08
CA GLN A 282 -12.14 -0.90 -31.36
C GLN A 282 -10.64 -1.10 -31.60
N ARG A 283 -9.84 -1.04 -30.54
CA ARG A 283 -8.37 -1.16 -30.62
C ARG A 283 -7.92 -2.60 -30.79
N PHE A 284 -8.62 -3.55 -30.18
CA PHE A 284 -8.20 -4.95 -30.06
C PHE A 284 -9.06 -5.95 -30.86
N ASP A 285 -10.29 -5.60 -31.28
CA ASP A 285 -11.13 -6.45 -32.17
C ASP A 285 -10.80 -6.26 -33.67
N ARG A 286 -9.75 -5.49 -34.00
CA ARG A 286 -9.21 -5.34 -35.37
C ARG A 286 -7.96 -6.21 -35.63
N CYS A 287 -7.76 -7.28 -34.86
CA CYS A 287 -6.69 -8.27 -35.07
C CYS A 287 -7.27 -9.68 -35.11
#